data_AF-A0A5D2J782-F1
#
_entry.id   AF-A0A5D2J782-F1
#
_cell.length_a   1.000
_cell.length_b   1.000
_cell.length_c   1.000
_cell.angle_alpha   90.00
_cell.angle_beta   90.00
_cell.angle_gamma   90.00
#
_symmetry.space_group_name_H-M   'P 1'
#
loop_
_entity.id
_entity.type
_entity.pdbx_description
1 polymer ?
#
loop_
_entity_poly.entity_id
_entity_poly.type
_entity_poly.pdbx_seq_one_letter_code
_entity_poly.pdbx_strand_id
1 'polypeptide(L)'
;MEGVAFASFTSFATKSLLFSSLSPSSIITRSQKSRKNISPKPFVTLLDYGAGNVRSLRNAIRYLGFKIEDVRTPKDILNAGRLIFPGVGAFASAMDVLVKTGMDEALCTYIRNDRPFLGICLGLQLLFEYSEENGPVKGLGLIPGVVGRFNSSNGFRVHHIGWNALQIAKDSEILDEIGDRHDYFVHSYRAIPSDDNKEWVSSTCNYGYDFIASIRRGNVHGVQFHPEKSGDVGLSVLRRFLHPNSRGTKRPTQGKASKLAKRVIACLDFRTNDKGDLVVTKGDQYDVREQTKENEVRNLGKPVELSGHYYKDGADEVSFLNITGFRDFPLGDLPMLQVLRHASQNVFVPLTVGGGIRDFTDANGRYYSSLEVASEYFRSGADKISIGTDAVYAAEEYLKTKVKTGKSSLEQISRVYGNQAVVVSIDPCPNGEVYAWYQC
;
A
#
# COMPACT_ATOMS: atom_id res chain seq x y z
N MET A 1 -55.53 51.69 -58.99
CA MET A 1 -56.63 51.07 -58.22
C MET A 1 -56.26 51.27 -56.76
N GLU A 2 -56.56 52.48 -56.27
CA GLU A 2 -57.49 52.75 -55.15
C GLU A 2 -56.81 52.48 -53.79
N GLY A 3 -56.53 53.42 -52.88
CA GLY A 3 -56.71 54.86 -52.82
C GLY A 3 -56.34 55.37 -51.40
N VAL A 4 -55.91 56.65 -51.32
CA VAL A 4 -55.92 57.60 -50.16
C VAL A 4 -54.92 57.29 -49.01
N ALA A 5 -54.03 58.18 -48.49
CA ALA A 5 -54.08 59.63 -48.26
C ALA A 5 -52.70 60.35 -48.33
N PHE A 6 -52.73 61.66 -48.63
CA PHE A 6 -51.68 62.72 -48.58
C PHE A 6 -51.50 63.25 -47.12
N ALA A 7 -50.46 63.95 -46.63
CA ALA A 7 -49.28 64.63 -47.19
C ALA A 7 -48.18 64.89 -46.10
N SER A 8 -46.91 64.86 -46.55
CA SER A 8 -45.73 65.73 -46.28
C SER A 8 -45.55 66.58 -44.99
N PHE A 9 -44.36 66.51 -44.38
CA PHE A 9 -43.48 67.68 -44.16
C PHE A 9 -41.97 67.32 -44.13
N THR A 10 -41.18 68.29 -44.58
CA THR A 10 -39.77 68.37 -45.05
C THR A 10 -38.69 68.43 -43.94
N SER A 11 -37.52 67.75 -44.12
CA SER A 11 -36.18 68.27 -44.52
C SER A 11 -35.36 69.07 -43.49
N PHE A 12 -34.09 68.68 -43.27
CA PHE A 12 -32.83 69.48 -43.20
C PHE A 12 -31.68 68.48 -42.84
N ALA A 13 -30.74 68.08 -43.72
CA ALA A 13 -29.52 68.77 -44.21
C ALA A 13 -28.56 69.15 -43.05
N THR A 14 -27.21 68.96 -43.03
CA THR A 14 -26.19 68.83 -44.09
C THR A 14 -24.75 68.71 -43.49
N LYS A 15 -23.82 68.08 -44.26
CA LYS A 15 -22.37 68.41 -44.48
C LYS A 15 -21.36 68.26 -43.30
N SER A 16 -20.07 67.91 -43.44
CA SER A 16 -19.16 67.65 -44.58
C SER A 16 -17.73 67.30 -44.05
N LEU A 17 -17.04 66.30 -44.67
CA LEU A 17 -15.62 66.18 -45.13
C LEU A 17 -14.44 66.80 -44.29
N LEU A 18 -13.16 66.35 -44.22
CA LEU A 18 -12.16 65.78 -45.16
C LEU A 18 -10.87 65.29 -44.40
N PHE A 19 -10.27 64.17 -44.88
CA PHE A 19 -8.85 63.82 -45.20
C PHE A 19 -7.58 63.86 -44.29
N SER A 20 -6.81 62.75 -44.41
CA SER A 20 -5.32 62.53 -44.45
C SER A 20 -4.51 62.69 -43.14
N SER A 21 -3.42 61.98 -42.82
CA SER A 21 -2.34 61.28 -43.57
C SER A 21 -1.55 60.28 -42.68
N LEU A 22 -0.78 59.37 -43.30
CA LEU A 22 0.05 58.26 -42.75
C LEU A 22 1.27 58.67 -41.89
N SER A 23 1.71 57.79 -40.96
CA SER A 23 3.12 57.36 -40.75
C SER A 23 3.28 56.24 -39.67
N PRO A 24 4.36 55.42 -39.68
CA PRO A 24 4.40 54.03 -39.17
C PRO A 24 5.25 53.82 -37.90
N SER A 25 4.91 52.84 -37.04
CA SER A 25 5.88 52.22 -36.11
C SER A 25 5.42 50.87 -35.54
N SER A 26 6.21 49.84 -35.82
CA SER A 26 6.51 48.64 -35.02
C SER A 26 5.59 48.26 -33.84
N ILE A 27 4.83 47.17 -34.01
CA ILE A 27 4.37 46.36 -32.87
C ILE A 27 4.82 44.91 -33.09
N ILE A 28 5.74 44.48 -32.24
CA ILE A 28 6.19 43.10 -32.08
C ILE A 28 5.03 42.28 -31.51
N THR A 29 4.30 41.56 -32.34
CA THR A 29 3.38 40.51 -31.86
C THR A 29 4.17 39.26 -31.50
N ARG A 30 4.54 39.21 -30.21
CA ARG A 30 5.08 38.04 -29.51
C ARG A 30 4.08 36.89 -29.68
N SER A 31 4.46 35.82 -30.39
CA SER A 31 3.60 34.63 -30.53
C SER A 31 3.34 34.06 -29.13
N GLN A 32 2.10 34.15 -28.65
CA GLN A 32 1.64 33.34 -27.54
C GLN A 32 1.62 31.88 -28.02
N LYS A 33 2.72 31.16 -27.78
CA LYS A 33 2.67 29.69 -27.76
C LYS A 33 1.70 29.32 -26.65
N SER A 34 0.50 28.91 -27.02
CA SER A 34 -0.45 28.24 -26.14
C SER A 34 0.31 27.14 -25.41
N ARG A 35 0.50 27.27 -24.10
CA ARG A 35 0.91 26.14 -23.27
C ARG A 35 -0.20 25.11 -23.44
N LYS A 36 0.07 24.06 -24.23
CA LYS A 36 -0.77 22.87 -24.24
C LYS A 36 -0.85 22.42 -22.78
N ASN A 37 -2.04 22.51 -22.19
CA ASN A 37 -2.34 21.78 -20.96
C ASN A 37 -2.18 20.30 -21.30
N ILE A 38 -0.97 19.78 -21.13
CA ILE A 38 -0.73 18.34 -21.12
C ILE A 38 -1.45 17.90 -19.85
N SER A 39 -2.64 17.32 -20.00
CA SER A 39 -3.29 16.57 -18.94
C SER A 39 -2.22 15.66 -18.31
N PRO A 40 -2.01 15.69 -16.99
CA PRO A 40 -0.98 14.86 -16.37
C PRO A 40 -1.19 13.43 -16.85
N LYS A 41 -0.13 12.82 -17.40
CA LYS A 41 -0.22 11.44 -17.90
C LYS A 41 -0.88 10.59 -16.81
N PRO A 42 -1.92 9.80 -17.12
CA PRO A 42 -2.70 9.07 -16.12
C PRO A 42 -1.94 7.84 -15.59
N PHE A 43 -0.62 7.81 -15.75
CA PHE A 43 0.23 6.68 -15.44
C PHE A 43 1.07 6.96 -14.20
N VAL A 44 1.21 5.93 -13.39
CA VAL A 44 2.14 5.81 -12.28
C VAL A 44 3.13 4.72 -12.64
N THR A 45 4.42 5.05 -12.66
CA THR A 45 5.45 4.04 -12.81
C THR A 45 5.68 3.39 -11.45
N LEU A 46 5.57 2.07 -11.36
CA LEU A 46 5.64 1.31 -10.11
C LEU A 46 6.86 0.38 -10.15
N LEU A 47 7.77 0.55 -9.20
CA LEU A 47 8.93 -0.32 -9.05
C LEU A 47 8.60 -1.50 -8.14
N ASP A 48 8.29 -2.63 -8.76
CA ASP A 48 8.01 -3.90 -8.09
C ASP A 48 9.21 -4.84 -8.24
N TYR A 49 10.01 -5.00 -7.19
CA TYR A 49 11.20 -5.85 -7.21
C TYR A 49 10.89 -7.32 -6.83
N GLY A 50 9.60 -7.68 -6.72
CA GLY A 50 9.16 -9.07 -6.57
C GLY A 50 8.99 -9.57 -5.13
N ALA A 51 8.92 -8.67 -4.14
CA ALA A 51 8.70 -9.04 -2.74
C ALA A 51 7.40 -8.44 -2.16
N GLY A 52 6.64 -9.28 -1.45
CA GLY A 52 5.47 -8.88 -0.65
C GLY A 52 4.19 -8.56 -1.42
N ASN A 53 3.24 -7.93 -0.72
CA ASN A 53 1.90 -7.62 -1.22
C ASN A 53 1.83 -6.25 -1.94
N VAL A 54 2.35 -6.20 -3.16
CA VAL A 54 2.23 -4.98 -4.00
C VAL A 54 0.80 -4.78 -4.54
N ARG A 55 -0.05 -5.81 -4.45
CA ARG A 55 -1.44 -5.78 -4.94
C ARG A 55 -2.25 -4.66 -4.30
N SER A 56 -2.11 -4.45 -3.00
CA SER A 56 -2.87 -3.42 -2.27
C SER A 56 -2.56 -2.01 -2.78
N LEU A 57 -1.28 -1.71 -3.00
CA LEU A 57 -0.87 -0.44 -3.59
C LEU A 57 -1.37 -0.30 -5.03
N ARG A 58 -1.27 -1.37 -5.84
CA ARG A 58 -1.82 -1.37 -7.20
C ARG A 58 -3.33 -1.07 -7.20
N ASN A 59 -4.07 -1.63 -6.24
CA ASN A 59 -5.50 -1.39 -6.10
C ASN A 59 -5.79 0.04 -5.66
N ALA A 60 -5.03 0.58 -4.69
CA ALA A 60 -5.18 1.98 -4.26
C ALA A 60 -4.92 2.98 -5.40
N ILE A 61 -3.87 2.75 -6.21
CA ILE A 61 -3.57 3.59 -7.38
C ILE A 61 -4.71 3.54 -8.41
N ARG A 62 -5.25 2.34 -8.70
CA ARG A 62 -6.38 2.16 -9.62
C ARG A 62 -7.67 2.78 -9.09
N TYR A 63 -7.93 2.62 -7.79
CA TYR A 63 -9.06 3.22 -7.09
C TYR A 63 -9.04 4.74 -7.20
N LEU A 64 -7.85 5.35 -7.15
CA LEU A 64 -7.65 6.78 -7.38
C LEU A 64 -7.68 7.20 -8.86
N GLY A 65 -7.99 6.29 -9.78
CA GLY A 65 -8.19 6.57 -11.20
C GLY A 65 -6.92 6.56 -12.06
N PHE A 66 -5.81 6.04 -11.55
CA PHE A 66 -4.54 5.96 -12.29
C PHE A 66 -4.28 4.58 -12.87
N LYS A 67 -3.62 4.57 -14.03
CA LYS A 67 -3.04 3.38 -14.65
C LYS A 67 -1.61 3.17 -14.13
N ILE A 68 -1.13 1.93 -14.21
CA ILE A 68 0.18 1.54 -13.70
C ILE A 68 1.05 1.07 -14.86
N GLU A 69 2.29 1.54 -14.89
CA GLU A 69 3.37 1.03 -15.74
C GLU A 69 4.41 0.38 -14.84
N ASP A 70 4.66 -0.91 -15.02
CA ASP A 70 5.66 -1.63 -14.22
C ASP A 70 7.07 -1.30 -14.70
N VAL A 71 7.98 -1.02 -13.76
CA VAL A 71 9.41 -0.96 -14.06
C VAL A 71 9.91 -2.37 -14.39
N ARG A 72 10.53 -2.52 -15.56
CA ARG A 72 11.23 -3.76 -15.96
C ARG A 72 12.72 -3.54 -16.18
N THR A 73 13.10 -2.30 -16.48
CA THR A 73 14.46 -1.90 -16.82
C THR A 73 14.81 -0.55 -16.18
N PRO A 74 16.12 -0.23 -16.00
CA PRO A 74 16.57 1.09 -15.57
C PRO A 74 16.01 2.25 -16.42
N LYS A 75 15.75 2.00 -17.71
CA LYS A 75 15.18 2.99 -18.63
C LYS A 75 13.74 3.38 -18.27
N ASP A 76 12.96 2.47 -17.71
CA ASP A 76 11.58 2.76 -17.30
C ASP A 76 11.56 3.76 -16.14
N ILE A 77 12.49 3.61 -15.18
CA ILE A 77 12.73 4.57 -14.09
C ILE A 77 13.09 5.94 -14.68
N LEU A 78 14.09 5.99 -15.56
CA LEU A 78 14.54 7.24 -16.16
C LEU A 78 13.48 7.92 -17.05
N ASN A 79 12.45 7.21 -17.51
CA ASN A 79 11.35 7.79 -18.29
C ASN A 79 10.10 8.10 -17.46
N ALA A 80 10.05 7.67 -16.20
CA ALA A 80 8.86 7.76 -15.35
C ALA A 80 8.39 9.20 -15.10
N GLY A 81 7.15 9.52 -15.46
CA GLY A 81 6.56 10.83 -15.12
C GLY A 81 6.42 11.04 -13.60
N ARG A 82 6.13 9.94 -12.89
CA ARG A 82 6.11 9.82 -11.44
C ARG A 82 6.42 8.38 -11.07
N LEU A 83 7.19 8.18 -10.03
CA LEU A 83 7.67 6.87 -9.61
C LEU A 83 7.23 6.57 -8.18
N ILE A 84 6.61 5.42 -7.96
CA ILE A 84 6.38 4.88 -6.63
C ILE A 84 7.26 3.65 -6.45
N PHE A 85 8.02 3.62 -5.36
CA PHE A 85 8.81 2.48 -4.94
C PHE A 85 8.24 1.93 -3.62
N PRO A 86 7.34 0.94 -3.68
CA PRO A 86 6.96 0.17 -2.50
C PRO A 86 8.09 -0.76 -2.07
N GLY A 87 8.15 -1.08 -0.78
CA GLY A 87 8.86 -2.29 -0.40
C GLY A 87 8.39 -2.92 0.89
N VAL A 88 8.32 -4.25 0.84
CA VAL A 88 8.03 -5.18 1.94
C VAL A 88 9.08 -6.27 1.86
N GLY A 89 9.70 -6.61 2.98
CA GLY A 89 10.75 -7.63 3.05
C GLY A 89 12.09 -7.06 3.50
N ALA A 90 13.17 -7.77 3.20
CA ALA A 90 14.49 -7.47 3.73
C ALA A 90 15.26 -6.43 2.90
N PHE A 91 15.94 -5.51 3.58
CA PHE A 91 16.77 -4.45 3.03
C PHE A 91 17.89 -5.00 2.14
N ALA A 92 18.61 -6.02 2.63
CA ALA A 92 19.69 -6.68 1.89
C ALA A 92 19.22 -7.25 0.55
N SER A 93 18.12 -8.00 0.57
CA SER A 93 17.56 -8.62 -0.62
C SER A 93 17.10 -7.60 -1.65
N ALA A 94 16.50 -6.48 -1.21
CA ALA A 94 16.11 -5.42 -2.11
C ALA A 94 17.33 -4.73 -2.76
N MET A 95 18.34 -4.36 -1.97
CA MET A 95 19.57 -3.75 -2.52
C MET A 95 20.30 -4.68 -3.49
N ASP A 96 20.39 -5.98 -3.17
CA ASP A 96 21.00 -6.98 -4.07
C ASP A 96 20.31 -7.01 -5.44
N VAL A 97 18.98 -6.99 -5.46
CA VAL A 97 18.21 -6.98 -6.72
C VAL A 97 18.43 -5.67 -7.47
N LEU A 98 18.37 -4.53 -6.79
CA LEU A 98 18.55 -3.22 -7.41
C LEU A 98 19.92 -3.07 -8.05
N VAL A 99 20.98 -3.47 -7.35
CA VAL A 99 22.37 -3.43 -7.86
C VAL A 99 22.56 -4.38 -9.03
N LYS A 100 22.10 -5.64 -8.91
CA LYS A 100 22.23 -6.64 -10.00
C LYS A 100 21.51 -6.23 -11.29
N THR A 101 20.45 -5.44 -11.17
CA THR A 101 19.65 -4.97 -12.31
C THR A 101 20.02 -3.58 -12.81
N GLY A 102 20.94 -2.89 -12.12
CA GLY A 102 21.32 -1.49 -12.40
C GLY A 102 20.20 -0.48 -12.10
N MET A 103 19.17 -0.88 -11.33
CA MET A 103 18.06 -0.01 -10.95
C MET A 103 18.46 0.99 -9.87
N ASP A 104 19.45 0.68 -9.05
CA ASP A 104 20.00 1.56 -8.00
C ASP A 104 20.58 2.86 -8.57
N GLU A 105 21.39 2.78 -9.62
CA GLU A 105 21.96 3.95 -10.30
C GLU A 105 20.87 4.80 -10.96
N ALA A 106 19.89 4.16 -11.61
CA ALA A 106 18.76 4.84 -12.23
C ALA A 106 17.87 5.53 -11.18
N LEU A 107 17.62 4.90 -10.03
CA LEU A 107 16.90 5.49 -8.90
C LEU A 107 17.64 6.71 -8.37
N CYS A 108 18.94 6.60 -8.09
CA CYS A 108 19.75 7.72 -7.64
C CYS A 108 19.72 8.89 -8.63
N THR A 109 19.82 8.59 -9.92
CA THR A 109 19.75 9.61 -10.99
C THR A 109 18.38 10.27 -11.06
N TYR A 110 17.30 9.49 -10.98
CA TYR A 110 15.92 9.98 -10.98
C TYR A 110 15.66 10.94 -9.81
N ILE A 111 16.06 10.52 -8.60
CA ILE A 111 15.83 11.24 -7.36
C ILE A 111 16.69 12.51 -7.28
N ARG A 112 17.96 12.45 -7.70
CA ARG A 112 18.85 13.63 -7.75
C ARG A 112 18.36 14.70 -8.72
N ASN A 113 17.63 14.32 -9.75
CA ASN A 113 16.99 15.23 -10.70
C ASN A 113 15.64 15.80 -10.19
N ASP A 114 15.33 15.63 -8.90
CA ASP A 114 14.14 16.16 -8.23
C ASP A 114 12.82 15.80 -8.93
N ARG A 115 12.71 14.55 -9.38
CA ARG A 115 11.51 14.05 -10.06
C ARG A 115 10.52 13.45 -9.06
N PRO A 116 9.20 13.46 -9.36
CA PRO A 116 8.17 12.97 -8.44
C PRO A 116 8.41 11.51 -8.03
N PHE A 117 8.83 11.32 -6.78
CA PHE A 117 9.17 10.02 -6.21
C PHE A 117 8.46 9.82 -4.88
N LEU A 118 7.91 8.63 -4.65
CA LEU A 118 7.38 8.20 -3.35
C LEU A 118 7.95 6.84 -2.96
N GLY A 119 8.80 6.82 -1.94
CA GLY A 119 9.26 5.59 -1.29
C GLY A 119 8.31 5.18 -0.16
N ILE A 120 7.83 3.94 -0.14
CA ILE A 120 6.91 3.43 0.89
C ILE A 120 7.58 2.31 1.69
N CYS A 121 7.56 2.44 3.02
CA CYS A 121 8.16 1.52 3.99
C CYS A 121 9.63 1.23 3.66
N LEU A 122 9.96 0.06 3.11
CA LEU A 122 11.33 -0.25 2.72
C LEU A 122 11.82 0.71 1.61
N GLY A 123 10.95 1.18 0.72
CA GLY A 123 11.30 2.18 -0.29
C GLY A 123 11.80 3.50 0.30
N LEU A 124 11.33 3.90 1.49
CA LEU A 124 11.92 5.02 2.26
C LEU A 124 13.25 4.62 2.88
N GLN A 125 13.33 3.43 3.49
CA GLN A 125 14.52 2.97 4.19
C GLN A 125 15.74 2.88 3.27
N LEU A 126 15.56 2.40 2.04
CA LEU A 126 16.64 2.24 1.06
C LEU A 126 17.28 3.57 0.64
N LEU A 127 16.64 4.71 0.89
CA LEU A 127 17.21 6.03 0.62
C LEU A 127 18.38 6.37 1.56
N PHE A 128 18.44 5.74 2.74
CA PHE A 128 19.48 5.97 3.74
C PHE A 128 20.81 5.30 3.36
N GLU A 129 21.88 5.65 4.08
CA GLU A 129 23.22 5.14 3.81
C GLU A 129 23.37 3.66 4.16
N TYR A 130 22.80 3.24 5.29
CA TYR A 130 22.96 1.87 5.79
C TYR A 130 21.70 1.34 6.48
N SER A 131 21.59 0.01 6.53
CA SER A 131 20.72 -0.71 7.48
C SER A 131 21.53 -1.70 8.31
N GLU A 132 21.09 -1.92 9.54
CA GLU A 132 21.63 -2.97 10.43
C GLU A 132 20.91 -4.32 10.27
N GLU A 133 19.94 -4.42 9.37
CA GLU A 133 19.17 -5.65 9.17
C GLU A 133 20.05 -6.79 8.65
N ASN A 134 20.26 -7.80 9.51
CA ASN A 134 21.12 -8.96 9.25
C ASN A 134 22.59 -8.58 8.93
N GLY A 135 23.08 -7.49 9.51
CA GLY A 135 24.42 -6.94 9.30
C GLY A 135 24.40 -5.58 8.62
N PRO A 136 25.54 -4.87 8.55
CA PRO A 136 25.60 -3.58 7.88
C PRO A 136 25.46 -3.74 6.37
N VAL A 137 24.36 -3.24 5.81
CA VAL A 137 24.10 -3.23 4.36
C VAL A 137 24.01 -1.80 3.87
N LYS A 138 24.73 -1.49 2.79
CA LYS A 138 24.68 -0.16 2.16
C LYS A 138 23.38 0.04 1.38
N GLY A 139 22.70 1.16 1.61
CA GLY A 139 21.54 1.61 0.84
C GLY A 139 21.95 2.48 -0.37
N LEU A 140 21.00 3.26 -0.88
CA LEU A 140 21.24 4.20 -1.99
C LEU A 140 22.12 5.39 -1.57
N GLY A 141 22.23 5.68 -0.26
CA GLY A 141 23.09 6.74 0.26
C GLY A 141 22.69 8.14 -0.20
N LEU A 142 21.39 8.40 -0.30
CA LEU A 142 20.84 9.72 -0.64
C LEU A 142 20.55 10.56 0.60
N ILE A 143 20.28 9.91 1.74
CA ILE A 143 19.97 10.52 3.03
C ILE A 143 20.99 10.01 4.07
N PRO A 144 21.69 10.91 4.78
CA PRO A 144 22.59 10.50 5.86
C PRO A 144 21.86 9.71 6.96
N GLY A 145 22.49 8.67 7.47
CA GLY A 145 22.03 7.92 8.64
C GLY A 145 21.77 6.43 8.40
N VAL A 146 21.39 5.77 9.50
CA VAL A 146 21.29 4.32 9.59
C VAL A 146 19.88 3.89 9.94
N VAL A 147 19.38 2.89 9.22
CA VAL A 147 18.13 2.18 9.49
C VAL A 147 18.41 1.04 10.47
N GLY A 148 18.31 1.35 11.76
CA GLY A 148 18.59 0.40 12.84
C GLY A 148 17.35 -0.32 13.35
N ARG A 149 17.52 -1.33 14.21
CA ARG A 149 16.41 -2.10 14.82
C ARG A 149 15.80 -1.43 16.06
N PHE A 150 14.46 -1.44 16.22
CA PHE A 150 13.82 -1.01 17.47
C PHE A 150 14.41 -1.74 18.68
N ASN A 151 14.66 -0.97 19.75
CA ASN A 151 15.17 -1.49 21.00
C ASN A 151 14.00 -2.00 21.87
N SER A 152 13.91 -3.32 22.05
CA SER A 152 12.89 -3.96 22.87
C SER A 152 13.18 -3.92 24.38
N SER A 153 14.37 -3.47 24.80
CA SER A 153 14.80 -3.49 26.21
C SER A 153 13.93 -2.62 27.13
N ASN A 154 13.18 -1.67 26.57
CA ASN A 154 12.25 -0.81 27.33
C ASN A 154 10.82 -1.37 27.42
N GLY A 155 10.61 -2.66 27.13
CA GLY A 155 9.30 -3.31 27.26
C GLY A 155 8.33 -3.06 26.11
N PHE A 156 8.75 -2.37 25.04
CA PHE A 156 7.95 -2.24 23.83
C PHE A 156 8.03 -3.51 22.99
N ARG A 157 6.87 -3.92 22.44
CA ARG A 157 6.81 -5.04 21.50
C ARG A 157 7.44 -4.63 20.19
N VAL A 158 8.38 -5.43 19.71
CA VAL A 158 8.93 -5.29 18.36
C VAL A 158 8.48 -6.52 17.58
N HIS A 159 7.79 -6.38 16.46
CA HIS A 159 7.64 -5.22 15.56
C HIS A 159 6.69 -4.11 16.05
N HIS A 160 6.90 -2.89 15.57
CA HIS A 160 5.88 -1.83 15.62
C HIS A 160 4.78 -2.22 14.62
N ILE A 161 3.65 -2.73 15.13
CA ILE A 161 2.48 -3.12 14.34
C ILE A 161 1.25 -2.39 14.87
N GLY A 162 0.69 -1.49 14.06
CA GLY A 162 -0.57 -0.84 14.37
C GLY A 162 -0.63 0.60 13.86
N TRP A 163 -1.66 1.29 14.35
CA TRP A 163 -2.02 2.62 13.90
C TRP A 163 -1.39 3.67 14.82
N ASN A 164 -0.46 4.47 14.29
CA ASN A 164 0.27 5.46 15.08
C ASN A 164 0.16 6.87 14.46
N ALA A 165 0.33 7.89 15.29
CA ALA A 165 0.11 9.28 14.92
C ALA A 165 1.41 9.98 14.53
N LEU A 166 1.32 10.88 13.56
CA LEU A 166 2.45 11.63 13.05
C LEU A 166 2.64 12.95 13.79
N GLN A 167 3.89 13.30 14.07
CA GLN A 167 4.30 14.64 14.46
C GLN A 167 4.89 15.34 13.24
N ILE A 168 4.09 16.16 12.56
CA ILE A 168 4.49 16.84 11.33
C ILE A 168 5.41 18.02 11.69
N ALA A 169 6.66 17.95 11.25
CA ALA A 169 7.70 18.94 11.59
C ALA A 169 7.73 20.11 10.58
N LYS A 170 7.43 19.84 9.30
CA LYS A 170 7.40 20.83 8.22
C LYS A 170 6.29 20.52 7.23
N ASP A 171 5.97 21.49 6.37
CA ASP A 171 5.09 21.28 5.22
C ASP A 171 5.55 20.05 4.43
N SER A 172 4.63 19.10 4.28
CA SER A 172 4.89 17.78 3.71
C SER A 172 4.18 17.57 2.37
N GLU A 173 3.26 18.47 1.99
CA GLU A 173 2.32 18.41 0.86
C GLU A 173 1.40 17.18 0.84
N ILE A 174 1.98 15.98 0.95
CA ILE A 174 1.26 14.71 0.96
C ILE A 174 0.57 14.42 2.29
N LEU A 175 0.97 15.05 3.40
CA LEU A 175 0.37 14.82 4.73
C LEU A 175 -0.58 15.93 5.18
N ASP A 176 -0.87 16.92 4.33
CA ASP A 176 -1.66 18.11 4.71
C ASP A 176 -3.08 17.77 5.18
N GLU A 177 -3.62 16.63 4.75
CA GLU A 177 -4.96 16.17 5.10
C GLU A 177 -5.01 15.20 6.28
N ILE A 178 -3.86 14.78 6.85
CA ILE A 178 -3.85 13.72 7.87
C ILE A 178 -4.53 14.18 9.17
N GLY A 179 -4.30 15.42 9.61
CA GLY A 179 -4.91 15.97 10.81
C GLY A 179 -4.52 15.20 12.07
N ASP A 180 -5.50 14.72 12.82
CA ASP A 180 -5.35 13.95 14.07
C ASP A 180 -5.49 12.44 13.88
N ARG A 181 -5.42 11.97 12.63
CA ARG A 181 -5.63 10.58 12.28
C ARG A 181 -4.34 9.77 12.34
N HIS A 182 -4.49 8.46 12.37
CA HIS A 182 -3.39 7.52 12.46
C HIS A 182 -3.10 6.87 11.12
N ASP A 183 -1.84 6.48 10.93
CA ASP A 183 -1.39 5.67 9.81
C ASP A 183 -0.94 4.29 10.26
N TYR A 184 -1.05 3.30 9.39
CA TYR A 184 -0.67 1.92 9.69
C TYR A 184 0.83 1.68 9.48
N PHE A 185 1.50 1.30 10.56
CA PHE A 185 2.91 0.93 10.60
C PHE A 185 3.05 -0.59 10.83
N VAL A 186 4.02 -1.20 10.14
CA VAL A 186 4.37 -2.61 10.29
C VAL A 186 5.87 -2.82 10.02
N HIS A 187 6.73 -2.58 11.03
CA HIS A 187 8.18 -2.60 10.82
C HIS A 187 9.01 -2.92 12.09
N SER A 188 10.17 -3.54 11.85
CA SER A 188 11.24 -3.80 12.84
C SER A 188 12.26 -2.68 12.95
N TYR A 189 12.53 -2.05 11.81
CA TYR A 189 13.66 -1.19 11.57
C TYR A 189 13.17 0.21 11.25
N ARG A 190 13.94 1.22 11.61
CA ARG A 190 13.56 2.63 11.51
C ARG A 190 14.78 3.51 11.44
N ALA A 191 14.67 4.62 10.72
CA ALA A 191 15.65 5.69 10.72
C ALA A 191 15.35 6.71 11.84
N ILE A 192 16.40 7.28 12.43
CA ILE A 192 16.30 8.23 13.54
C ILE A 192 16.63 9.64 13.02
N PRO A 193 15.88 10.68 13.42
CA PRO A 193 16.22 12.07 13.09
C PRO A 193 17.61 12.45 13.63
N SER A 194 18.40 13.14 12.82
CA SER A 194 19.70 13.71 13.20
C SER A 194 19.91 15.06 12.52
N ASP A 195 20.93 15.80 12.96
CA ASP A 195 21.29 17.08 12.32
C ASP A 195 21.66 16.92 10.84
N ASP A 196 22.26 15.78 10.47
CA ASP A 196 22.69 15.50 9.09
C ASP A 196 21.52 15.19 8.15
N ASN A 197 20.38 14.74 8.67
CA ASN A 197 19.21 14.40 7.86
C ASN A 197 18.00 15.32 8.10
N LYS A 198 18.13 16.35 8.95
CA LYS A 198 17.05 17.28 9.31
C LYS A 198 16.33 17.90 8.12
N GLU A 199 17.06 18.20 7.03
CA GLU A 199 16.49 18.80 5.83
C GLU A 199 15.54 17.87 5.09
N TRP A 200 15.67 16.57 5.29
CA TRP A 200 14.79 15.55 4.71
C TRP A 200 13.59 15.28 5.59
N VAL A 201 13.72 15.27 6.92
CA VAL A 201 12.64 14.88 7.84
C VAL A 201 11.41 15.76 7.63
N SER A 202 10.26 15.13 7.34
CA SER A 202 8.98 15.81 7.17
C SER A 202 8.02 15.57 8.32
N SER A 203 8.02 14.36 8.88
CA SER A 203 7.33 14.04 10.12
C SER A 203 8.09 12.97 10.90
N THR A 204 7.90 12.99 12.21
CA THR A 204 8.34 11.94 13.12
C THR A 204 7.14 11.18 13.68
N CYS A 205 7.40 10.05 14.32
CA CYS A 205 6.41 9.30 15.07
C CYS A 205 7.10 8.75 16.32
N ASN A 206 6.36 8.65 17.42
CA ASN A 206 6.87 8.10 18.67
C ASN A 206 6.41 6.65 18.86
N TYR A 207 7.36 5.73 19.05
CA TYR A 207 7.10 4.36 19.48
C TYR A 207 8.18 3.92 20.45
N GLY A 208 8.10 4.43 21.68
CA GLY A 208 9.16 4.34 22.69
C GLY A 208 10.32 5.30 22.45
N TYR A 209 10.63 5.56 21.18
CA TYR A 209 11.57 6.57 20.70
C TYR A 209 11.00 7.27 19.48
N ASP A 210 11.48 8.48 19.21
CA ASP A 210 11.16 9.20 17.98
C ASP A 210 11.92 8.58 16.81
N PHE A 211 11.19 8.36 15.72
CA PHE A 211 11.75 7.89 14.46
C PHE A 211 11.18 8.69 13.29
N ILE A 212 11.87 8.68 12.16
CA ILE A 212 11.43 9.35 10.93
C ILE A 212 10.23 8.59 10.37
N ALA A 213 9.07 9.24 10.36
CA ALA A 213 7.85 8.68 9.80
C ALA A 213 7.66 9.07 8.33
N SER A 214 8.17 10.24 7.94
CA SER A 214 8.22 10.64 6.53
C SER A 214 9.38 11.59 6.24
N ILE A 215 9.79 11.61 4.97
CA ILE A 215 10.78 12.53 4.41
C ILE A 215 10.19 13.30 3.23
N ARG A 216 10.72 14.50 3.01
CA ARG A 216 10.48 15.34 1.84
C ARG A 216 11.70 16.20 1.52
N ARG A 217 12.10 16.22 0.26
CA ARG A 217 13.01 17.22 -0.33
C ARG A 217 12.63 17.45 -1.79
N GLY A 218 12.15 18.65 -2.13
CA GLY A 218 11.57 18.92 -3.45
C GLY A 218 10.38 18.00 -3.73
N ASN A 219 10.40 17.32 -4.88
CA ASN A 219 9.37 16.35 -5.31
C ASN A 219 9.64 14.91 -4.82
N VAL A 220 10.67 14.72 -3.98
CA VAL A 220 11.05 13.42 -3.42
C VAL A 220 10.39 13.27 -2.07
N HIS A 221 9.48 12.31 -1.97
CA HIS A 221 8.77 11.95 -0.74
C HIS A 221 9.11 10.52 -0.32
N GLY A 222 8.98 10.25 0.97
CA GLY A 222 8.97 8.89 1.48
C GLY A 222 8.18 8.79 2.77
N VAL A 223 7.57 7.64 3.01
CA VAL A 223 6.76 7.35 4.20
C VAL A 223 7.15 5.99 4.78
N GLN A 224 7.27 5.89 6.10
CA GLN A 224 7.57 4.63 6.80
C GLN A 224 6.30 3.78 7.00
N PHE A 225 5.14 4.43 7.10
CA PHE A 225 3.84 3.76 7.14
C PHE A 225 3.39 3.33 5.73
N HIS A 226 2.33 2.54 5.67
CA HIS A 226 1.76 2.01 4.44
C HIS A 226 0.46 2.76 4.09
N PRO A 227 0.50 3.80 3.23
CA PRO A 227 -0.69 4.56 2.88
C PRO A 227 -1.76 3.73 2.15
N GLU A 228 -1.38 2.66 1.46
CA GLU A 228 -2.31 1.67 0.89
C GLU A 228 -3.00 0.78 1.95
N LYS A 229 -2.58 0.90 3.23
CA LYS A 229 -3.12 0.18 4.39
C LYS A 229 -3.60 1.10 5.52
N SER A 230 -3.54 2.42 5.34
CA SER A 230 -4.02 3.41 6.31
C SER A 230 -5.45 3.90 6.02
N GLY A 231 -6.27 3.11 5.32
CA GLY A 231 -7.64 3.49 4.97
C GLY A 231 -7.74 4.81 4.21
N ASP A 232 -8.76 5.62 4.52
CA ASP A 232 -8.98 6.91 3.85
C ASP A 232 -7.86 7.93 4.10
N VAL A 233 -7.18 7.83 5.24
CA VAL A 233 -6.02 8.69 5.57
C VAL A 233 -4.92 8.42 4.57
N GLY A 234 -4.53 7.16 4.39
CA GLY A 234 -3.48 6.81 3.46
C GLY A 234 -3.86 7.02 1.99
N LEU A 235 -5.13 6.80 1.63
CA LEU A 235 -5.63 7.19 0.31
C LEU A 235 -5.51 8.70 0.05
N SER A 236 -5.66 9.54 1.08
CA SER A 236 -5.42 11.00 0.94
C SER A 236 -3.95 11.31 0.65
N VAL A 237 -3.02 10.60 1.30
CA VAL A 237 -1.57 10.73 1.05
C VAL A 237 -1.22 10.36 -0.39
N LEU A 238 -1.71 9.21 -0.87
CA LEU A 238 -1.51 8.78 -2.26
C LEU A 238 -2.14 9.77 -3.24
N ARG A 239 -3.37 10.23 -2.97
CA ARG A 239 -4.07 11.20 -3.84
C ARG A 239 -3.28 12.50 -3.98
N ARG A 240 -2.72 13.02 -2.89
CA ARG A 240 -1.89 14.24 -2.92
C ARG A 240 -0.62 14.06 -3.72
N PHE A 241 0.09 12.95 -3.55
CA PHE A 241 1.26 12.63 -4.38
C PHE A 241 0.91 12.52 -5.88
N LEU A 242 -0.23 11.91 -6.19
CA LEU A 242 -0.66 11.68 -7.57
C LEU A 242 -1.21 12.94 -8.25
N HIS A 243 -1.75 13.89 -7.47
CA HIS A 243 -2.30 15.17 -7.93
C HIS A 243 -1.67 16.40 -7.23
N PRO A 244 -0.41 16.76 -7.56
CA PRO A 244 0.34 17.84 -6.88
C PRO A 244 -0.15 19.28 -7.18
N ASN A 245 -1.41 19.49 -7.58
CA ASN A 245 -1.92 20.81 -8.01
C ASN A 245 -3.26 21.23 -7.35
N SER A 246 -3.79 20.49 -6.39
CA SER A 246 -4.91 20.97 -5.58
C SER A 246 -4.41 22.04 -4.61
N ARG A 247 -4.47 23.32 -5.02
CA ARG A 247 -4.28 24.45 -4.10
C ARG A 247 -5.27 24.31 -2.95
N GLY A 248 -4.75 23.92 -1.79
CA GLY A 248 -5.49 23.83 -0.55
C GLY A 248 -4.56 24.24 0.58
N THR A 249 -4.38 25.54 0.77
CA THR A 249 -3.80 26.10 1.99
C THR A 249 -4.72 25.77 3.16
N LYS A 250 -4.37 24.77 3.96
CA LYS A 250 -4.76 24.69 5.36
C LYS A 250 -3.54 24.28 6.16
N ARG A 251 -3.20 25.08 7.18
CA ARG A 251 -2.26 24.64 8.22
C ARG A 251 -2.80 23.32 8.80
N PRO A 252 -1.94 22.32 9.05
CA PRO A 252 -2.37 21.10 9.71
C PRO A 252 -3.09 21.48 11.00
N THR A 253 -4.32 21.00 11.16
CA THR A 253 -5.02 21.05 12.44
C THR A 253 -4.17 20.25 13.42
N GLN A 254 -3.67 20.90 14.47
CA GLN A 254 -2.95 20.24 15.57
C GLN A 254 -3.89 19.21 16.21
N GLY A 255 -3.74 17.97 15.77
CA GLY A 255 -4.43 16.81 16.30
C GLY A 255 -3.76 16.28 17.54
N LYS A 256 -4.57 15.86 18.53
CA LYS A 256 -4.12 15.35 19.84
C LYS A 256 -3.67 13.89 19.81
N ALA A 257 -3.76 13.20 18.67
CA ALA A 257 -3.29 11.84 18.55
C ALA A 257 -1.75 11.82 18.69
N SER A 258 -1.26 11.21 19.76
CA SER A 258 0.16 11.21 20.12
C SER A 258 0.69 9.80 20.44
N LYS A 259 -0.17 8.78 20.31
CA LYS A 259 0.11 7.41 20.76
C LYS A 259 -0.49 6.39 19.81
N LEU A 260 0.11 5.20 19.83
CA LEU A 260 -0.42 3.99 19.18
C LEU A 260 -1.88 3.76 19.60
N ALA A 261 -2.76 3.60 18.63
CA ALA A 261 -4.17 3.34 18.86
C ALA A 261 -4.42 1.91 19.38
N LYS A 262 -5.57 1.70 20.03
CA LYS A 262 -6.07 0.36 20.34
C LYS A 262 -6.58 -0.27 19.04
N ARG A 263 -5.95 -1.34 18.58
CA ARG A 263 -6.29 -2.03 17.34
C ARG A 263 -7.53 -2.92 17.50
N VAL A 264 -8.56 -2.68 16.70
CA VAL A 264 -9.79 -3.48 16.62
C VAL A 264 -9.76 -4.33 15.35
N ILE A 265 -9.70 -5.65 15.51
CA ILE A 265 -9.61 -6.60 14.39
C ILE A 265 -10.97 -7.26 14.19
N ALA A 266 -11.55 -7.12 13.00
CA ALA A 266 -12.76 -7.82 12.62
C ALA A 266 -12.40 -9.21 12.05
N CYS A 267 -13.02 -10.26 12.55
CA CYS A 267 -12.70 -11.64 12.18
C CYS A 267 -13.88 -12.33 11.51
N LEU A 268 -13.60 -13.02 10.42
CA LEU A 268 -14.54 -13.72 9.55
C LEU A 268 -14.17 -15.20 9.48
N ASP A 269 -15.09 -16.07 9.88
CA ASP A 269 -14.89 -17.52 9.79
C ASP A 269 -15.54 -18.08 8.52
N PHE A 270 -14.79 -18.87 7.76
CA PHE A 270 -15.22 -19.45 6.49
C PHE A 270 -15.25 -20.98 6.54
N ARG A 271 -16.41 -21.60 6.26
CA ARG A 271 -16.56 -23.05 6.09
C ARG A 271 -16.91 -23.43 4.66
N THR A 272 -16.82 -24.71 4.34
CA THR A 272 -17.42 -25.27 3.13
C THR A 272 -18.77 -25.87 3.51
N ASN A 273 -19.85 -25.54 2.80
CA ASN A 273 -21.13 -26.23 2.95
C ASN A 273 -21.11 -27.61 2.27
N ASP A 274 -22.20 -28.37 2.39
CA ASP A 274 -22.35 -29.71 1.82
C ASP A 274 -22.26 -29.76 0.27
N LYS A 275 -22.36 -28.61 -0.39
CA LYS A 275 -22.25 -28.46 -1.86
C LYS A 275 -20.84 -28.05 -2.32
N GLY A 276 -19.90 -27.83 -1.39
CA GLY A 276 -18.54 -27.43 -1.71
C GLY A 276 -18.30 -25.90 -1.71
N ASP A 277 -19.25 -25.12 -1.20
CA ASP A 277 -19.25 -23.65 -1.31
C ASP A 277 -18.70 -23.03 -0.03
N LEU A 278 -17.83 -22.01 -0.14
CA LEU A 278 -17.39 -21.21 1.00
C LEU A 278 -18.61 -20.52 1.66
N VAL A 279 -18.70 -20.46 2.98
CA VAL A 279 -19.80 -19.82 3.71
C VAL A 279 -19.29 -19.12 4.96
N VAL A 280 -19.81 -17.93 5.29
CA VAL A 280 -19.48 -17.23 6.55
C VAL A 280 -20.34 -17.80 7.67
N THR A 281 -19.73 -18.20 8.80
CA THR A 281 -20.47 -18.98 9.82
C THR A 281 -21.00 -18.19 11.01
N LYS A 282 -20.73 -16.88 11.10
CA LYS A 282 -21.22 -16.07 12.22
C LYS A 282 -22.48 -15.30 11.81
N GLY A 283 -23.65 -15.93 11.99
CA GLY A 283 -24.94 -15.24 12.03
C GLY A 283 -25.99 -15.65 10.99
N ASP A 284 -25.64 -16.36 9.92
CA ASP A 284 -26.58 -16.92 8.94
C ASP A 284 -25.82 -17.86 7.99
N GLN A 285 -26.44 -18.96 7.55
CA GLN A 285 -25.87 -19.89 6.57
C GLN A 285 -25.86 -19.22 5.18
N TYR A 286 -24.70 -18.76 4.70
CA TYR A 286 -24.60 -18.09 3.39
C TYR A 286 -23.71 -18.84 2.40
N ASP A 287 -24.35 -19.54 1.45
CA ASP A 287 -23.76 -20.25 0.32
C ASP A 287 -23.05 -19.30 -0.69
N VAL A 288 -21.77 -19.51 -1.04
CA VAL A 288 -21.04 -18.68 -2.04
C VAL A 288 -21.03 -19.22 -3.50
N ARG A 289 -21.69 -20.34 -3.85
CA ARG A 289 -21.79 -20.79 -5.26
C ARG A 289 -23.25 -20.94 -5.72
N GLU A 290 -23.52 -20.69 -7.00
CA GLU A 290 -24.81 -20.99 -7.64
C GLU A 290 -24.70 -22.20 -8.58
N GLN A 291 -25.81 -22.94 -8.71
CA GLN A 291 -25.95 -24.10 -9.59
C GLN A 291 -26.17 -23.67 -11.05
N THR A 292 -25.10 -23.26 -11.74
CA THR A 292 -25.09 -23.14 -13.21
C THR A 292 -24.11 -24.12 -13.85
N LYS A 293 -24.33 -24.48 -15.12
CA LYS A 293 -23.55 -25.48 -15.88
C LYS A 293 -22.06 -25.18 -16.02
N GLU A 294 -21.64 -23.97 -15.65
CA GLU A 294 -20.25 -23.55 -15.54
C GLU A 294 -19.97 -23.31 -14.06
N ASN A 295 -18.92 -23.96 -13.52
CA ASN A 295 -18.44 -23.87 -12.15
C ASN A 295 -17.90 -22.46 -11.80
N GLU A 296 -18.67 -21.40 -12.01
CA GLU A 296 -18.31 -20.03 -11.65
C GLU A 296 -18.67 -19.74 -10.19
N VAL A 297 -17.67 -19.37 -9.38
CA VAL A 297 -17.84 -18.89 -8.00
C VAL A 297 -18.39 -17.47 -8.03
N ARG A 298 -19.72 -17.30 -8.08
CA ARG A 298 -20.34 -15.97 -8.20
C ARG A 298 -20.90 -15.35 -6.93
N ASN A 299 -21.09 -16.09 -5.84
CA ASN A 299 -21.58 -15.47 -4.59
C ASN A 299 -20.42 -15.11 -3.64
N LEU A 300 -19.31 -14.62 -4.21
CA LEU A 300 -18.22 -13.92 -3.51
C LEU A 300 -18.69 -12.63 -2.82
N GLY A 301 -19.88 -12.12 -3.20
CA GLY A 301 -20.47 -10.88 -2.72
C GLY A 301 -20.45 -10.79 -1.21
N LYS A 302 -20.95 -11.79 -0.48
CA LYS A 302 -21.13 -11.65 0.98
C LYS A 302 -19.81 -11.58 1.79
N PRO A 303 -18.81 -12.47 1.60
CA PRO A 303 -17.50 -12.31 2.25
C PRO A 303 -16.80 -10.99 1.95
N VAL A 304 -16.80 -10.60 0.67
CA VAL A 304 -16.13 -9.40 0.19
C VAL A 304 -16.88 -8.16 0.68
N GLU A 305 -18.21 -8.13 0.56
CA GLU A 305 -19.09 -7.07 1.07
C GLU A 305 -18.97 -6.94 2.58
N LEU A 306 -19.00 -8.05 3.34
CA LEU A 306 -18.87 -8.02 4.79
C LEU A 306 -17.49 -7.50 5.23
N SER A 307 -16.41 -7.91 4.54
CA SER A 307 -15.09 -7.31 4.79
C SER A 307 -15.08 -5.81 4.45
N GLY A 308 -15.81 -5.40 3.41
CA GLY A 308 -16.02 -3.99 3.06
C GLY A 308 -16.84 -3.22 4.09
N HIS A 309 -17.86 -3.84 4.69
CA HIS A 309 -18.65 -3.26 5.77
C HIS A 309 -17.80 -3.09 7.02
N TYR A 310 -17.05 -4.11 7.44
CA TYR A 310 -16.11 -3.99 8.56
C TYR A 310 -15.10 -2.87 8.36
N TYR A 311 -14.53 -2.74 7.15
CA TYR A 311 -13.66 -1.62 6.83
C TYR A 311 -14.38 -0.26 6.96
N LYS A 312 -15.57 -0.11 6.38
CA LYS A 312 -16.37 1.13 6.47
C LYS A 312 -16.80 1.47 7.89
N ASP A 313 -17.04 0.46 8.72
CA ASP A 313 -17.43 0.59 10.13
C ASP A 313 -16.22 0.88 11.04
N GLY A 314 -15.00 0.94 10.48
CA GLY A 314 -13.79 1.35 11.18
C GLY A 314 -12.95 0.21 11.73
N ALA A 315 -13.03 -1.00 11.16
CA ALA A 315 -12.10 -2.07 11.50
C ALA A 315 -10.67 -1.70 11.07
N ASP A 316 -9.74 -1.79 12.02
CA ASP A 316 -8.31 -1.49 11.82
C ASP A 316 -7.59 -2.58 11.01
N GLU A 317 -8.21 -3.75 10.89
CA GLU A 317 -7.72 -4.95 10.21
C GLU A 317 -8.86 -5.95 10.03
N VAL A 318 -8.83 -6.71 8.93
CA VAL A 318 -9.78 -7.80 8.67
C VAL A 318 -9.04 -9.12 8.61
N SER A 319 -9.46 -10.08 9.44
CA SER A 319 -8.91 -11.44 9.49
C SER A 319 -9.89 -12.44 8.88
N PHE A 320 -9.42 -13.22 7.92
CA PHE A 320 -10.14 -14.31 7.27
C PHE A 320 -9.63 -15.64 7.84
N LEU A 321 -10.44 -16.34 8.61
CA LEU A 321 -10.13 -17.67 9.15
C LEU A 321 -10.74 -18.73 8.23
N ASN A 322 -9.87 -19.30 7.40
CA ASN A 322 -10.19 -20.35 6.47
C ASN A 322 -10.18 -21.71 7.18
N ILE A 323 -11.32 -22.13 7.74
CA ILE A 323 -11.45 -23.40 8.46
C ILE A 323 -11.86 -24.56 7.53
N THR A 324 -11.70 -24.38 6.22
CA THR A 324 -11.99 -25.41 5.21
C THR A 324 -10.77 -26.27 4.90
N GLY A 325 -10.97 -27.58 4.78
CA GLY A 325 -9.97 -28.51 4.25
C GLY A 325 -10.01 -28.58 2.72
N PHE A 326 -9.55 -27.54 2.01
CA PHE A 326 -9.37 -27.63 0.55
C PHE A 326 -8.04 -28.32 0.22
N ARG A 327 -7.96 -29.63 0.46
CA ARG A 327 -6.76 -30.43 0.14
C ARG A 327 -6.72 -30.91 -1.31
N ASP A 328 -7.87 -30.92 -1.98
CA ASP A 328 -8.02 -31.53 -3.30
C ASP A 328 -7.94 -30.54 -4.47
N PHE A 329 -7.79 -29.23 -4.19
CA PHE A 329 -7.72 -28.20 -5.22
C PHE A 329 -6.27 -27.79 -5.52
N PRO A 330 -5.91 -27.53 -6.78
CA PRO A 330 -4.67 -26.84 -7.11
C PRO A 330 -4.60 -25.49 -6.38
N LEU A 331 -3.40 -25.10 -5.93
CA LEU A 331 -3.21 -23.90 -5.09
C LEU A 331 -3.85 -22.63 -5.70
N GLY A 332 -3.76 -22.45 -7.02
CA GLY A 332 -4.29 -21.26 -7.72
C GLY A 332 -5.83 -21.16 -7.73
N ASP A 333 -6.52 -22.27 -7.50
CA ASP A 333 -7.97 -22.40 -7.57
C ASP A 333 -8.66 -22.34 -6.21
N LEU A 334 -7.87 -22.14 -5.14
CA LEU A 334 -8.41 -21.99 -3.80
C LEU A 334 -9.39 -20.79 -3.74
N PRO A 335 -10.67 -21.00 -3.36
CA PRO A 335 -11.67 -19.94 -3.29
C PRO A 335 -11.25 -18.76 -2.42
N MET A 336 -10.50 -19.03 -1.34
CA MET A 336 -9.98 -18.02 -0.42
C MET A 336 -9.05 -17.01 -1.12
N LEU A 337 -8.29 -17.43 -2.14
CA LEU A 337 -7.46 -16.51 -2.92
C LEU A 337 -8.32 -15.51 -3.69
N GLN A 338 -9.45 -15.96 -4.25
CA GLN A 338 -10.39 -15.06 -4.93
C GLN A 338 -11.03 -14.08 -3.95
N VAL A 339 -11.45 -14.54 -2.76
CA VAL A 339 -11.98 -13.65 -1.72
C VAL A 339 -10.98 -12.55 -1.37
N LEU A 340 -9.70 -12.86 -1.15
CA LEU A 340 -8.67 -11.85 -0.90
C LEU A 340 -8.44 -10.92 -2.10
N ARG A 341 -8.44 -11.48 -3.31
CA ARG A 341 -8.25 -10.71 -4.55
C ARG A 341 -9.35 -9.68 -4.75
N HIS A 342 -10.59 -10.00 -4.39
CA HIS A 342 -11.74 -9.10 -4.47
C HIS A 342 -11.82 -8.15 -3.27
N ALA A 343 -11.64 -8.63 -2.03
CA ALA A 343 -11.63 -7.80 -0.83
C ALA A 343 -10.58 -6.68 -0.92
N SER A 344 -9.34 -7.02 -1.33
CA SER A 344 -8.24 -6.06 -1.47
C SER A 344 -8.48 -4.96 -2.50
N GLN A 345 -9.52 -5.04 -3.34
CA GLN A 345 -9.85 -3.97 -4.30
C GLN A 345 -10.44 -2.74 -3.62
N ASN A 346 -11.16 -2.94 -2.51
CA ASN A 346 -11.94 -1.89 -1.84
C ASN A 346 -11.66 -1.81 -0.33
N VAL A 347 -10.86 -2.72 0.24
CA VAL A 347 -10.47 -2.73 1.65
C VAL A 347 -9.01 -2.31 1.77
N PHE A 348 -8.80 -1.08 2.25
CA PHE A 348 -7.47 -0.45 2.38
C PHE A 348 -6.93 -0.47 3.81
N VAL A 349 -7.20 -1.57 4.51
CA VAL A 349 -6.60 -1.91 5.81
C VAL A 349 -5.89 -3.26 5.70
N PRO A 350 -5.07 -3.65 6.68
CA PRO A 350 -4.41 -4.96 6.69
C PRO A 350 -5.40 -6.12 6.59
N LEU A 351 -5.07 -7.09 5.73
CA LEU A 351 -5.78 -8.35 5.59
C LEU A 351 -4.93 -9.49 6.15
N THR A 352 -5.46 -10.22 7.13
CA THR A 352 -4.81 -11.42 7.68
C THR A 352 -5.58 -12.65 7.21
N VAL A 353 -4.88 -13.71 6.81
CA VAL A 353 -5.52 -14.99 6.44
C VAL A 353 -4.95 -16.12 7.30
N GLY A 354 -5.82 -16.94 7.89
CA GLY A 354 -5.44 -18.12 8.66
C GLY A 354 -6.07 -19.38 8.09
N GLY A 355 -5.41 -20.52 8.30
CA GLY A 355 -5.92 -21.84 7.90
C GLY A 355 -5.47 -22.29 6.50
N GLY A 356 -4.93 -23.52 6.42
CA GLY A 356 -4.43 -24.11 5.18
C GLY A 356 -3.02 -23.68 4.75
N ILE A 357 -2.31 -22.85 5.53
CA ILE A 357 -0.94 -22.43 5.24
C ILE A 357 0.05 -23.45 5.81
N ARG A 358 0.34 -24.48 5.02
CA ARG A 358 1.25 -25.58 5.35
C ARG A 358 1.72 -26.26 4.07
N ASP A 359 2.65 -27.19 4.20
CA ASP A 359 3.02 -28.08 3.11
C ASP A 359 1.83 -28.98 2.72
N PHE A 360 1.55 -29.11 1.42
CA PHE A 360 0.55 -30.06 0.93
C PHE A 360 0.83 -30.51 -0.51
N THR A 361 0.22 -31.63 -0.90
CA THR A 361 0.23 -32.13 -2.28
C THR A 361 -1.19 -32.08 -2.81
N ASP A 362 -1.40 -31.49 -3.98
CA ASP A 362 -2.73 -31.39 -4.60
C ASP A 362 -3.17 -32.72 -5.25
N ALA A 363 -4.41 -32.77 -5.75
CA ALA A 363 -4.97 -33.94 -6.43
C ALA A 363 -4.22 -34.32 -7.72
N ASN A 364 -3.44 -33.40 -8.31
CA ASN A 364 -2.61 -33.67 -9.48
C ASN A 364 -1.21 -34.21 -9.10
N GLY A 365 -0.95 -34.42 -7.81
CA GLY A 365 0.35 -34.89 -7.30
C GLY A 365 1.41 -33.79 -7.21
N ARG A 366 1.05 -32.52 -7.40
CA ARG A 366 1.99 -31.41 -7.26
C ARG A 366 2.17 -31.05 -5.79
N TYR A 367 3.41 -31.12 -5.32
CA TYR A 367 3.79 -30.66 -3.99
C TYR A 367 3.92 -29.13 -3.96
N TYR A 368 3.43 -28.53 -2.88
CA TYR A 368 3.56 -27.13 -2.53
C TYR A 368 4.13 -27.01 -1.12
N SER A 369 5.21 -26.25 -0.97
CA SER A 369 5.73 -25.86 0.33
C SER A 369 4.86 -24.78 0.99
N SER A 370 4.86 -24.72 2.31
CA SER A 370 4.18 -23.67 3.08
C SER A 370 4.58 -22.25 2.66
N LEU A 371 5.84 -22.06 2.24
CA LEU A 371 6.32 -20.80 1.68
C LEU A 371 5.64 -20.46 0.35
N GLU A 372 5.46 -21.42 -0.56
CA GLU A 372 4.74 -21.20 -1.82
C GLU A 372 3.28 -20.86 -1.57
N VAL A 373 2.64 -21.58 -0.65
CA VAL A 373 1.25 -21.31 -0.23
C VAL A 373 1.11 -19.90 0.33
N ALA A 374 1.96 -19.52 1.28
CA ALA A 374 1.96 -18.18 1.86
C ALA A 374 2.23 -17.10 0.81
N SER A 375 3.17 -17.36 -0.11
CA SER A 375 3.49 -16.44 -1.21
C SER A 375 2.30 -16.18 -2.11
N GLU A 376 1.50 -17.20 -2.40
CA GLU A 376 0.27 -17.03 -3.21
C GLU A 376 -0.81 -16.24 -2.46
N TYR A 377 -0.95 -16.45 -1.15
CA TYR A 377 -1.84 -15.65 -0.30
C TYR A 377 -1.42 -14.16 -0.28
N PHE A 378 -0.12 -13.87 -0.13
CA PHE A 378 0.39 -12.49 -0.16
C PHE A 378 0.14 -11.83 -1.53
N ARG A 379 0.41 -12.55 -2.64
CA ARG A 379 0.13 -12.05 -4.01
C ARG A 379 -1.36 -11.83 -4.26
N SER A 380 -2.21 -12.59 -3.58
CA SER A 380 -3.66 -12.49 -3.69
C SER A 380 -4.26 -11.37 -2.82
N GLY A 381 -3.50 -10.78 -1.91
CA GLY A 381 -3.88 -9.57 -1.18
C GLY A 381 -3.74 -9.65 0.34
N ALA A 382 -3.34 -10.79 0.90
CA ALA A 382 -3.02 -10.88 2.32
C ALA A 382 -1.77 -10.05 2.65
N ASP A 383 -1.73 -9.49 3.86
CA ASP A 383 -0.56 -8.81 4.43
C ASP A 383 0.10 -9.66 5.51
N LYS A 384 -0.68 -10.55 6.14
CA LYS A 384 -0.24 -11.49 7.15
C LYS A 384 -0.90 -12.85 6.95
N ILE A 385 -0.17 -13.87 7.36
CA ILE A 385 -0.68 -15.23 7.45
C ILE A 385 -0.73 -15.67 8.92
N SER A 386 -1.71 -16.51 9.26
CA SER A 386 -1.84 -17.10 10.58
C SER A 386 -1.53 -18.59 10.54
N ILE A 387 -0.58 -19.01 11.38
CA ILE A 387 -0.15 -20.39 11.55
C ILE A 387 -0.70 -20.92 12.88
N GLY A 388 -1.45 -22.01 12.83
CA GLY A 388 -1.99 -22.72 14.00
C GLY A 388 -1.17 -23.97 14.33
N THR A 389 -1.66 -25.14 13.93
CA THR A 389 -1.08 -26.47 14.24
C THR A 389 0.43 -26.57 13.99
N ASP A 390 0.94 -26.13 12.84
CA ASP A 390 2.37 -26.18 12.54
C ASP A 390 3.23 -25.40 13.55
N ALA A 391 2.68 -24.35 14.17
CA ALA A 391 3.41 -23.58 15.18
C ALA A 391 3.62 -24.39 16.47
N VAL A 392 2.68 -25.27 16.83
CA VAL A 392 2.82 -26.20 17.96
C VAL A 392 3.96 -27.18 17.68
N TYR A 393 3.96 -27.82 16.50
CA TYR A 393 5.04 -28.75 16.11
C TYR A 393 6.41 -28.08 16.06
N ALA A 394 6.48 -26.86 15.50
CA ALA A 394 7.72 -26.09 15.50
C ALA A 394 8.22 -25.77 16.92
N ALA A 395 7.30 -25.42 17.83
CA ALA A 395 7.64 -25.15 19.23
C ALA A 395 8.11 -26.41 19.96
N GLU A 396 7.43 -27.55 19.80
CA GLU A 396 7.81 -28.83 20.39
C GLU A 396 9.21 -29.28 19.94
N GLU A 397 9.48 -29.20 18.63
CA GLU A 397 10.78 -29.56 18.06
C GLU A 397 11.89 -28.64 18.57
N TYR A 398 11.63 -27.33 18.64
CA TYR A 398 12.56 -26.37 19.21
C TYR A 398 12.79 -26.61 20.71
N LEU A 399 11.75 -26.99 21.47
CA LEU A 399 11.90 -27.29 22.89
C LEU A 399 12.76 -28.53 23.13
N LYS A 400 12.63 -29.56 22.29
CA LYS A 400 13.42 -30.80 22.32
C LYS A 400 14.88 -30.57 21.92
N THR A 401 15.12 -29.86 20.82
CA THR A 401 16.46 -29.75 20.22
C THR A 401 17.23 -28.50 20.64
N LYS A 402 16.52 -27.43 21.04
CA LYS A 402 17.05 -26.07 21.20
C LYS A 402 17.68 -25.49 19.93
N VAL A 403 17.36 -26.06 18.77
CA VAL A 403 17.92 -25.66 17.48
C VAL A 403 16.81 -25.16 16.55
N LYS A 404 17.05 -24.02 15.92
CA LYS A 404 16.25 -23.52 14.81
C LYS A 404 16.64 -24.28 13.55
N THR A 405 15.74 -25.10 13.02
CA THR A 405 16.03 -25.99 11.89
C THR A 405 16.03 -25.25 10.55
N GLY A 406 15.39 -24.07 10.49
CA GLY A 406 15.12 -23.33 9.26
C GLY A 406 14.07 -23.99 8.37
N LYS A 407 13.41 -25.06 8.83
CA LYS A 407 12.49 -25.88 8.02
C LYS A 407 11.03 -25.66 8.36
N SER A 408 10.70 -25.10 9.54
CA SER A 408 9.30 -24.85 9.88
C SER A 408 8.69 -23.77 8.97
N SER A 409 7.38 -23.82 8.78
CA SER A 409 6.63 -22.78 8.06
C SER A 409 6.86 -21.40 8.67
N LEU A 410 6.93 -21.30 10.01
CA LEU A 410 7.30 -20.08 10.73
C LEU A 410 8.66 -19.53 10.26
N GLU A 411 9.70 -20.36 10.24
CA GLU A 411 11.06 -19.93 9.88
C GLU A 411 11.17 -19.59 8.39
N GLN A 412 10.62 -20.41 7.52
CA GLN A 412 10.69 -20.20 6.06
C GLN A 412 9.99 -18.91 5.65
N ILE A 413 8.77 -18.67 6.17
CA ILE A 413 7.96 -17.53 5.75
C ILE A 413 8.50 -16.24 6.37
N SER A 414 8.87 -16.26 7.65
CA SER A 414 9.46 -15.08 8.31
C SER A 414 10.83 -14.70 7.75
N ARG A 415 11.61 -15.65 7.23
CA ARG A 415 12.89 -15.36 6.57
C ARG A 415 12.71 -14.55 5.29
N VAL A 416 11.63 -14.78 4.54
CA VAL A 416 11.37 -14.12 3.26
C VAL A 416 10.58 -12.82 3.45
N TYR A 417 9.50 -12.86 4.23
CA TYR A 417 8.55 -11.75 4.37
C TYR A 417 8.71 -10.96 5.66
N GLY A 418 9.61 -11.39 6.55
CA GLY A 418 9.79 -10.84 7.89
C GLY A 418 8.81 -11.42 8.89
N ASN A 419 9.22 -11.43 10.16
CA ASN A 419 8.40 -11.87 11.29
C ASN A 419 7.04 -11.13 11.39
N GLN A 420 6.96 -9.88 10.92
CA GLN A 420 5.72 -9.09 10.89
C GLN A 420 4.62 -9.68 10.00
N ALA A 421 4.97 -10.56 9.06
CA ALA A 421 4.04 -11.21 8.14
C ALA A 421 3.45 -12.51 8.68
N VAL A 422 3.95 -13.01 9.82
CA VAL A 422 3.55 -14.29 10.44
C VAL A 422 2.88 -14.04 11.78
N VAL A 423 1.65 -14.52 11.91
CA VAL A 423 0.85 -14.51 13.14
C VAL A 423 0.73 -15.94 13.63
N VAL A 424 0.85 -16.17 14.94
CA VAL A 424 0.59 -17.49 15.54
C VAL A 424 -0.82 -17.49 16.14
N SER A 425 -1.68 -18.40 15.68
CA SER A 425 -2.97 -18.65 16.33
C SER A 425 -2.76 -19.63 17.47
N ILE A 426 -3.12 -19.24 18.69
CA ILE A 426 -2.97 -20.06 19.89
C ILE A 426 -4.36 -20.28 20.47
N ASP A 427 -4.74 -21.54 20.61
CA ASP A 427 -5.99 -21.97 21.24
C ASP A 427 -5.69 -22.66 22.57
N PRO A 428 -5.51 -21.90 23.67
CA PRO A 428 -5.15 -22.48 24.96
C PRO A 428 -6.37 -23.14 25.62
N CYS A 429 -6.18 -24.37 26.12
CA CYS A 429 -7.15 -25.01 27.03
C CYS A 429 -6.68 -24.82 28.49
N PRO A 430 -7.56 -24.36 29.41
CA PRO A 430 -7.20 -24.13 30.81
C PRO A 430 -6.61 -25.34 31.56
N ASN A 431 -6.77 -26.56 31.04
CA ASN A 431 -6.35 -27.80 31.71
C ASN A 431 -5.01 -28.38 31.22
N GLY A 432 -4.20 -27.63 30.46
CA GLY A 432 -2.85 -28.05 30.06
C GLY A 432 -2.77 -29.01 28.88
N GLU A 433 -3.91 -29.50 28.38
CA GLU A 433 -3.98 -30.22 27.11
C GLU A 433 -4.18 -29.22 25.95
N VAL A 434 -3.08 -28.84 25.29
CA VAL A 434 -3.15 -28.07 24.04
C VAL A 434 -3.67 -29.01 22.95
N TYR A 435 -4.96 -28.92 22.65
CA TYR A 435 -5.48 -29.56 21.45
C TYR A 435 -5.25 -28.65 20.25
N ALA A 436 -4.32 -29.02 19.38
CA ALA A 436 -4.32 -28.55 18.02
C ALA A 436 -5.50 -29.21 17.27
N TRP A 437 -6.72 -28.64 17.32
CA TRP A 437 -7.82 -29.11 16.47
C TRP A 437 -7.81 -28.36 15.14
N TYR A 438 -7.47 -29.08 14.07
CA TYR A 438 -8.42 -29.50 13.02
C TYR A 438 -7.64 -30.40 12.03
N GLN A 439 -7.51 -31.69 12.37
CA GLN A 439 -7.52 -32.74 11.35
C GLN A 439 -9.00 -32.99 11.00
N CYS A 440 -9.46 -32.37 9.92
CA CYS A 440 -10.34 -33.03 8.96
C CYS A 440 -9.58 -32.95 7.63
#